data_AF-A0A1Q5XQ95-F1
#
_entry.id   AF-A0A1Q5XQ95-F1
#
_cell.length_a   1.000
_cell.length_b   1.000
_cell.length_c   1.000
_cell.angle_alpha   90.00
_cell.angle_beta   90.00
_cell.angle_gamma   90.00
#
_symmetry.space_group_name_H-M   'P 1'
#
loop_
_entity.id
_entity.type
_entity.pdbx_description
1 polymer ?
#
loop_
_entity_poly.entity_id
_entity_poly.type
_entity_poly.pdbx_seq_one_letter_code
_entity_poly.pdbx_strand_id
1 'polypeptide(L)'
;MKRKFGDRANWRRITRRHFACRYVESREFSGYITLYTIYGLKEPLWKSYGKHTYRIADKGYSWLQYFPKDSHYIVTAMFDERHNIVQWYIDTCKVQGVTDQGVPWFDDLYLDVVVLWNGEVFLLDEDELEEALEREDITDSDYNLAWATANNILRSIDAHAFPYFSLSLKHRAELFHHGEFRRK
;
A
#
# COMPACT_ATOMS: atom_id res chain seq x y z
N MET A 1 17.24 -5.85 0.86
CA MET A 1 15.95 -5.35 1.42
C MET A 1 15.88 -3.82 1.41
N LYS A 2 14.69 -3.20 1.31
CA LYS A 2 14.53 -1.73 1.30
C LYS A 2 13.50 -1.24 2.32
N ARG A 3 13.84 -0.22 3.11
CA ARG A 3 12.88 0.46 3.99
C ARG A 3 12.01 1.45 3.22
N LYS A 4 10.69 1.26 3.25
CA LYS A 4 9.68 2.14 2.66
C LYS A 4 8.98 2.93 3.79
N PHE A 5 8.66 4.21 3.55
CA PHE A 5 7.98 5.10 4.50
C PHE A 5 6.62 5.54 3.96
N GLY A 6 5.60 5.60 4.82
CA GLY A 6 4.23 5.96 4.43
C GLY A 6 4.10 7.40 3.92
N ASP A 7 4.94 8.31 4.38
CA ASP A 7 4.93 9.71 3.92
C ASP A 7 5.59 9.93 2.56
N ARG A 8 6.18 8.87 1.98
CA ARG A 8 6.90 8.88 0.70
C ARG A 8 7.79 10.12 0.54
N ALA A 9 8.49 10.54 1.62
CA ALA A 9 9.16 11.83 1.66
C ALA A 9 10.12 12.07 0.49
N ASN A 10 10.81 11.01 0.06
CA ASN A 10 11.84 11.00 -0.97
C ASN A 10 11.31 10.93 -2.42
N TRP A 11 9.99 10.97 -2.65
CA TRP A 11 9.44 10.88 -4.01
C TRP A 11 9.56 12.21 -4.78
N ARG A 12 10.72 12.40 -5.42
CA ARG A 12 11.12 13.63 -6.15
C ARG A 12 10.16 14.13 -7.25
N ARG A 13 9.23 13.29 -7.72
CA ARG A 13 8.24 13.68 -8.74
C ARG A 13 7.16 14.62 -8.17
N ILE A 14 6.94 14.58 -6.86
CA ILE A 14 5.89 15.33 -6.19
C ILE A 14 6.40 16.68 -5.73
N THR A 15 5.67 17.72 -6.11
CA THR A 15 5.97 19.12 -5.78
C THR A 15 5.11 19.64 -4.64
N ARG A 16 3.90 19.09 -4.47
CA ARG A 16 3.00 19.45 -3.37
C ARG A 16 2.18 18.24 -2.94
N ARG A 17 2.13 18.01 -1.64
CA ARG A 17 1.43 16.88 -1.03
C ARG A 17 0.82 17.26 0.30
N HIS A 18 -0.08 16.40 0.77
CA HIS A 18 -0.53 16.37 2.15
C HIS A 18 -0.43 14.95 2.67
N PHE A 19 -0.03 14.81 3.93
CA PHE A 19 0.11 13.52 4.58
C PHE A 19 -0.57 13.57 5.94
N ALA A 20 -1.57 12.70 6.12
CA ALA A 20 -2.24 12.48 7.38
C ALA A 20 -1.91 11.07 7.89
N CYS A 21 -1.67 10.92 9.19
CA CYS A 21 -1.35 9.65 9.84
C CYS A 21 -2.09 9.56 11.18
N ARG A 22 -2.70 8.42 11.48
CA ARG A 22 -3.33 8.15 12.78
C ARG A 22 -3.33 6.65 13.08
N TYR A 23 -3.03 6.28 14.32
CA TYR A 23 -3.31 4.94 14.81
C TYR A 23 -4.82 4.78 15.02
N VAL A 24 -5.40 3.73 14.46
CA VAL A 24 -6.81 3.41 14.57
C VAL A 24 -6.94 2.04 15.20
N GLU A 25 -7.77 1.97 16.24
CA GLU A 25 -8.15 0.72 16.90
C GLU A 25 -9.67 0.63 16.90
N SER A 26 -10.18 -0.40 16.23
CA SER A 26 -11.60 -0.71 16.12
C SER A 26 -11.78 -2.24 16.06
N ARG A 27 -13.03 -2.70 16.06
CA ARG A 27 -13.34 -4.13 15.87
C ARG A 27 -12.92 -4.66 14.49
N GLU A 28 -12.87 -3.79 13.48
CA GLU A 28 -12.61 -4.16 12.08
C GLU A 28 -11.13 -4.01 11.70
N PHE A 29 -10.38 -3.15 12.40
CA PHE A 29 -8.98 -2.87 12.09
C PHE A 29 -8.24 -2.32 13.31
N SER A 30 -7.01 -2.81 13.51
CA SER A 30 -6.04 -2.24 14.45
C SER A 30 -4.73 -1.99 13.71
N GLY A 31 -4.21 -0.76 13.75
CA GLY A 31 -2.96 -0.41 13.07
C GLY A 31 -2.89 1.07 12.70
N TYR A 32 -1.85 1.46 11.96
CA TYR A 32 -1.79 2.83 11.40
C TYR A 32 -2.56 2.92 10.09
N ILE A 33 -3.27 4.03 9.93
CA ILE A 33 -3.85 4.44 8.66
C ILE A 33 -3.20 5.76 8.26
N THR A 34 -2.77 5.84 7.00
CA THR A 34 -2.25 7.07 6.42
C THR A 34 -3.06 7.46 5.19
N LEU A 35 -3.17 8.76 4.93
CA LEU A 35 -3.66 9.26 3.65
C LEU A 35 -2.62 10.22 3.07
N TYR A 36 -2.11 9.86 1.91
CA TYR A 36 -1.16 10.64 1.14
C TYR A 36 -1.87 11.25 -0.07
N THR A 37 -2.12 12.57 -0.04
CA THR A 37 -2.83 13.28 -1.11
C THR A 37 -1.85 14.05 -1.99
N ILE A 38 -1.97 13.89 -3.31
CA ILE A 38 -1.08 14.49 -4.30
C ILE A 38 -1.72 15.76 -4.85
N TYR A 39 -1.24 16.92 -4.44
CA TYR A 39 -1.72 18.21 -4.97
C TYR A 39 -0.89 18.72 -6.16
N GLY A 40 0.36 18.28 -6.27
CA GLY A 40 1.27 18.66 -7.33
C GLY A 40 2.21 17.52 -7.68
N LEU A 41 2.18 17.12 -8.94
CA LEU A 41 3.02 16.10 -9.54
C LEU A 41 3.54 16.64 -10.88
N LYS A 42 4.83 16.43 -11.16
CA LYS A 42 5.44 16.88 -12.43
C LYS A 42 4.84 16.15 -13.63
N GLU A 43 4.81 14.82 -13.55
CA GLU A 43 4.29 13.94 -14.60
C GLU A 43 3.49 12.80 -13.95
N PRO A 44 2.33 12.41 -14.51
CA PRO A 44 1.55 11.29 -14.02
C PRO A 44 2.37 9.99 -13.97
N LEU A 45 2.08 9.14 -12.98
CA LEU A 45 2.64 7.80 -12.92
C LEU A 45 1.66 6.82 -13.58
N TRP A 46 2.17 6.13 -14.61
CA TRP A 46 1.46 5.09 -15.34
C TRP A 46 2.11 3.73 -15.05
N LYS A 47 1.31 2.69 -14.90
CA LYS A 47 1.77 1.30 -14.78
C LYS A 47 0.91 0.41 -15.67
N SER A 48 1.54 -0.56 -16.32
CA SER A 48 0.86 -1.51 -17.21
C SER A 48 0.71 -2.86 -16.52
N TYR A 49 -0.47 -3.44 -16.62
CA TYR A 49 -0.77 -4.80 -16.20
C TYR A 49 -1.45 -5.52 -17.36
N GLY A 50 -0.87 -6.63 -17.80
CA GLY A 50 -1.31 -7.30 -19.03
C GLY A 50 -1.30 -6.34 -20.23
N LYS A 51 -2.48 -6.13 -20.84
CA LYS A 51 -2.66 -5.27 -22.03
C LYS A 51 -3.12 -3.85 -21.71
N HIS A 52 -3.36 -3.53 -20.45
CA HIS A 52 -3.93 -2.26 -20.02
C HIS A 52 -2.92 -1.41 -19.25
N THR A 53 -3.02 -0.10 -19.40
CA THR A 53 -2.17 0.88 -18.72
C THR A 53 -3.03 1.78 -17.87
N TYR A 54 -2.68 1.89 -16.59
CA TYR A 54 -3.45 2.60 -15.57
C TYR A 54 -2.64 3.78 -15.05
N ARG A 55 -3.32 4.92 -14.89
CA ARG A 55 -2.76 6.07 -14.18
C ARG A 55 -2.93 5.83 -12.68
N ILE A 56 -1.84 5.53 -11.99
CA ILE A 56 -1.87 5.17 -10.57
C ILE A 56 -1.52 6.36 -9.65
N ALA A 57 -1.00 7.45 -10.22
CA ALA A 57 -0.85 8.72 -9.53
C ALA A 57 -0.93 9.91 -10.48
N ASP A 58 -1.68 10.92 -10.09
CA ASP A 58 -1.71 12.24 -10.73
C ASP A 58 -2.13 13.31 -9.70
N LYS A 59 -2.21 14.57 -10.12
CA LYS A 59 -2.80 15.65 -9.33
C LYS A 59 -4.24 15.30 -8.95
N GLY A 60 -4.56 15.44 -7.66
CA GLY A 60 -5.85 15.07 -7.08
C GLY A 60 -5.93 13.62 -6.59
N TYR A 61 -4.97 12.76 -6.93
CA TYR A 61 -4.97 11.37 -6.49
C TYR A 61 -4.63 11.29 -5.00
N SER A 62 -5.11 10.23 -4.35
CA SER A 62 -4.75 9.96 -2.96
C SER A 62 -4.47 8.48 -2.73
N TRP A 63 -3.52 8.20 -1.86
CA TRP A 63 -3.14 6.85 -1.47
C TRP A 63 -3.49 6.65 0.00
N LEU A 64 -4.49 5.80 0.25
CA LEU A 64 -4.89 5.39 1.58
C LEU A 64 -4.12 4.12 1.94
N GLN A 65 -3.28 4.20 2.96
CA GLN A 65 -2.42 3.08 3.34
C GLN A 65 -2.81 2.53 4.70
N TYR A 66 -2.68 1.22 4.82
CA TYR A 66 -2.92 0.45 6.02
C TYR A 66 -1.65 -0.26 6.42
N PHE A 67 -1.28 -0.07 7.69
CA PHE A 67 -0.19 -0.74 8.38
C PHE A 67 -0.82 -1.58 9.49
N PRO A 68 -1.35 -2.78 9.15
CA PRO A 68 -2.12 -3.58 10.09
C PRO A 68 -1.20 -4.12 11.17
N LYS A 69 -1.58 -4.00 12.43
CA LYS A 69 -0.77 -4.46 13.56
C LYS A 69 -0.42 -5.95 13.41
N ASP A 70 0.81 -6.30 13.75
CA ASP A 70 1.33 -7.68 13.77
C ASP A 70 1.18 -8.43 12.43
N SER A 71 1.12 -7.69 11.31
CA SER A 71 1.03 -8.25 9.95
C SER A 71 2.32 -8.06 9.17
N HIS A 72 2.52 -8.93 8.17
CA HIS A 72 3.66 -8.94 7.25
C HIS A 72 3.31 -8.36 5.88
N TYR A 73 2.31 -7.48 5.82
CA TYR A 73 1.94 -6.80 4.59
C TYR A 73 1.41 -5.39 4.86
N ILE A 74 1.55 -4.52 3.88
CA ILE A 74 1.02 -3.15 3.87
C ILE A 74 0.03 -3.04 2.71
N VAL A 75 -1.14 -2.46 2.93
CA VAL A 75 -2.13 -2.27 1.85
C VAL A 75 -2.17 -0.80 1.47
N THR A 76 -2.00 -0.48 0.19
CA THR A 76 -2.16 0.85 -0.37
C THR A 76 -3.31 0.86 -1.38
N ALA A 77 -4.45 1.43 -0.99
CA ALA A 77 -5.56 1.71 -1.89
C ALA A 77 -5.33 3.04 -2.60
N MET A 78 -5.24 3.00 -3.92
CA MET A 78 -4.99 4.18 -4.76
C MET A 78 -6.31 4.69 -5.33
N PHE A 79 -6.60 5.96 -5.05
CA PHE A 79 -7.80 6.66 -5.49
C PHE A 79 -7.46 7.71 -6.54
N ASP A 80 -8.30 7.77 -7.58
CA ASP A 80 -8.26 8.86 -8.56
C ASP A 80 -8.78 10.19 -7.98
N GLU A 81 -8.79 11.24 -8.79
CA GLU A 81 -9.25 12.57 -8.39
C GLU A 81 -10.75 12.65 -8.05
N ARG A 82 -11.52 11.63 -8.45
CA ARG A 82 -12.96 11.47 -8.18
C ARG A 82 -13.22 10.53 -7.00
N HIS A 83 -12.16 10.07 -6.32
CA HIS A 83 -12.21 9.08 -5.25
C HIS A 83 -12.71 7.69 -5.67
N ASN A 84 -12.57 7.32 -6.94
CA ASN A 84 -12.73 5.93 -7.36
C ASN A 84 -11.44 5.16 -7.10
N ILE A 85 -11.55 3.88 -6.73
CA ILE A 85 -10.40 2.99 -6.65
C ILE A 85 -9.84 2.77 -8.06
N VAL A 86 -8.52 2.92 -8.19
CA VAL A 86 -7.76 2.49 -9.38
C VAL A 86 -7.23 1.08 -9.15
N GLN A 87 -6.57 0.87 -8.01
CA GLN A 87 -6.00 -0.42 -7.60
C GLN A 87 -5.80 -0.47 -6.08
N TRP A 88 -5.68 -1.69 -5.57
CA TRP A 88 -5.00 -1.99 -4.31
C TRP A 88 -3.62 -2.56 -4.62
N TYR A 89 -2.60 -2.02 -3.97
CA TYR A 89 -1.23 -2.52 -4.01
C TYR A 89 -0.89 -3.04 -2.62
N ILE A 90 -0.49 -4.30 -2.52
CA ILE A 90 -0.23 -4.96 -1.24
C ILE A 90 1.24 -5.38 -1.21
N ASP A 91 2.05 -4.63 -0.47
CA ASP A 91 3.47 -4.94 -0.29
C ASP A 91 3.64 -6.02 0.78
N THR A 92 4.42 -7.08 0.52
CA THR A 92 4.87 -7.97 1.60
C THR A 92 6.04 -7.33 2.35
N CYS A 93 6.11 -7.55 3.66
CA CYS A 93 7.12 -6.93 4.50
C CYS A 93 7.58 -7.84 5.63
N LYS A 94 8.86 -7.71 5.97
CA LYS A 94 9.47 -8.46 7.07
C LYS A 94 9.00 -7.94 8.42
N VAL A 95 9.03 -6.62 8.56
CA VAL A 95 8.67 -5.92 9.78
C VAL A 95 8.21 -4.51 9.42
N GLN A 96 7.43 -3.94 10.32
CA GLN A 96 6.95 -2.57 10.24
C GLN A 96 7.12 -1.88 11.59
N GLY A 97 7.13 -0.56 11.57
CA GLY A 97 7.26 0.26 12.76
C GLY A 97 6.87 1.70 12.49
N VAL A 98 7.20 2.57 13.43
CA VAL A 98 6.91 4.00 13.37
C VAL A 98 8.17 4.75 13.75
N THR A 99 8.45 5.86 13.09
CA THR A 99 9.55 6.76 13.47
C THR A 99 9.19 7.55 14.72
N ASP A 100 10.18 8.18 15.36
CA ASP A 100 9.95 9.11 16.49
C ASP A 100 9.05 10.29 16.11
N GLN A 101 8.95 10.60 14.81
CA GLN A 101 8.08 11.65 14.26
C GLN A 101 6.67 11.14 13.89
N GLY A 102 6.34 9.90 14.22
CA GLY A 102 5.01 9.33 14.00
C GLY A 102 4.74 8.85 12.56
N VAL A 103 5.79 8.64 11.74
CA VAL A 103 5.65 8.17 10.36
C VAL A 103 5.80 6.64 10.31
N PRO A 104 4.78 5.88 9.84
CA PRO A 104 4.90 4.45 9.66
C PRO A 104 5.92 4.09 8.58
N TRP A 105 6.67 3.01 8.80
CA TRP A 105 7.64 2.45 7.87
C TRP A 105 7.59 0.93 7.88
N PHE A 106 8.12 0.31 6.82
CA PHE A 106 8.25 -1.14 6.73
C PHE A 106 9.48 -1.54 5.93
N ASP A 107 10.01 -2.72 6.21
CA ASP A 107 11.09 -3.35 5.47
C ASP A 107 10.52 -4.31 4.43
N ASP A 108 10.66 -3.91 3.17
CA ASP A 108 10.03 -4.49 1.99
C ASP A 108 10.60 -5.84 1.60
N LEU A 109 9.74 -6.82 1.30
CA LEU A 109 10.13 -8.16 0.87
C LEU A 109 9.92 -8.40 -0.63
N TYR A 110 9.92 -7.34 -1.45
CA TYR A 110 9.87 -7.35 -2.91
C TYR A 110 8.55 -7.87 -3.51
N LEU A 111 8.10 -9.04 -3.10
CA LEU A 111 6.92 -9.70 -3.65
C LEU A 111 5.65 -8.91 -3.31
N ASP A 112 4.94 -8.50 -4.35
CA ASP A 112 3.79 -7.61 -4.26
C ASP A 112 2.54 -8.23 -4.90
N VAL A 113 1.37 -7.98 -4.31
CA VAL A 113 0.07 -8.35 -4.91
C VAL A 113 -0.65 -7.09 -5.36
N VAL A 114 -1.09 -7.04 -6.61
CA VAL A 114 -1.92 -5.95 -7.14
C VAL A 114 -3.30 -6.48 -7.47
N VAL A 115 -4.32 -5.73 -7.04
CA VAL A 115 -5.71 -5.98 -7.39
C VAL A 115 -6.28 -4.73 -8.04
N LEU A 116 -6.77 -4.87 -9.27
CA LEU A 116 -7.38 -3.77 -10.02
C LEU A 116 -8.83 -3.56 -9.61
N TRP A 117 -9.39 -2.40 -9.93
CA TRP A 117 -10.79 -2.06 -9.63
C TRP A 117 -11.81 -3.04 -10.21
N ASN A 118 -11.46 -3.73 -11.30
CA ASN A 118 -12.29 -4.73 -11.97
C ASN A 118 -12.10 -6.15 -11.39
N GLY A 119 -11.26 -6.32 -10.36
CA GLY A 119 -11.00 -7.59 -9.69
C GLY A 119 -9.87 -8.42 -10.29
N GLU A 120 -9.22 -7.98 -11.37
CA GLU A 120 -8.02 -8.68 -11.87
C GLU A 120 -6.89 -8.63 -10.83
N VAL A 121 -6.22 -9.76 -10.63
CA VAL A 121 -5.15 -9.93 -9.62
C VAL A 121 -3.83 -10.25 -10.33
N PHE A 122 -2.76 -9.60 -9.88
CA PHE A 122 -1.41 -9.81 -10.38
C PHE A 122 -0.45 -10.03 -9.20
N LEU A 123 0.39 -11.05 -9.31
CA LEU A 123 1.59 -11.22 -8.47
C LEU A 123 2.76 -10.60 -9.23
N LEU A 124 3.56 -9.78 -8.57
CA LEU A 124 4.65 -9.01 -9.18
C LEU A 124 5.95 -9.21 -8.42
N ASP A 125 7.04 -8.94 -9.14
CA ASP A 125 8.40 -8.82 -8.61
C ASP A 125 8.93 -10.13 -7.96
N GLU A 126 8.48 -11.27 -8.49
CA GLU A 126 8.99 -12.62 -8.19
C GLU A 126 10.50 -12.72 -8.51
N ASP A 127 10.90 -12.13 -9.64
CA ASP A 127 12.29 -12.04 -10.09
C ASP A 127 13.15 -11.18 -9.16
N GLU A 128 12.64 -10.03 -8.69
CA GLU A 128 13.36 -9.21 -7.71
C GLU A 128 13.57 -9.95 -6.36
N LEU A 129 12.57 -10.74 -5.94
CA LEU A 129 12.68 -11.56 -4.73
C LEU A 129 13.74 -12.67 -4.90
N GLU A 130 13.74 -13.37 -6.04
CA GLU A 130 14.75 -14.39 -6.36
C GLU A 130 16.16 -13.80 -6.43
N GLU A 131 16.34 -12.69 -7.15
CA GLU A 131 17.64 -12.00 -7.23
C GLU A 131 18.13 -11.56 -5.83
N ALA A 132 17.23 -11.09 -4.97
CA ALA A 132 17.60 -10.69 -3.61
C ALA A 132 18.08 -11.88 -2.76
N LEU A 133 17.50 -13.07 -2.96
CA LEU A 133 17.96 -14.29 -2.30
C LEU A 133 19.33 -14.73 -2.85
N GLU A 134 19.50 -14.75 -4.17
CA GLU A 134 20.76 -15.12 -4.83
C GLU A 134 21.93 -14.20 -4.44
N ARG A 135 21.65 -12.92 -4.20
CA ARG A 135 22.63 -11.92 -3.74
C ARG A 135 22.84 -11.91 -2.23
N GLU A 136 22.16 -12.79 -1.48
CA GLU A 136 22.17 -12.83 -0.01
C GLU A 136 21.70 -11.51 0.65
N ASP A 137 20.93 -10.69 -0.06
CA ASP A 137 20.28 -9.47 0.48
C ASP A 137 19.13 -9.80 1.44
N ILE A 138 18.63 -11.03 1.38
CA ILE A 138 17.61 -11.62 2.25
C ILE A 138 17.98 -13.07 2.58
N THR A 139 17.40 -13.60 3.66
CA THR A 139 17.58 -15.01 4.05
C THR A 139 16.51 -15.92 3.43
N ASP A 140 16.72 -17.24 3.44
CA ASP A 140 15.68 -18.21 3.08
C ASP A 140 14.41 -18.02 3.92
N SER A 141 14.54 -17.64 5.19
CA SER A 141 13.38 -17.37 6.05
C SER A 141 12.59 -16.15 5.58
N ASP A 142 13.27 -15.12 5.08
CA ASP A 142 12.62 -13.92 4.54
C ASP A 142 11.92 -14.22 3.21
N TYR A 143 12.57 -14.99 2.34
CA TYR A 143 12.01 -15.48 1.08
C TYR A 143 10.73 -16.29 1.31
N ASN A 144 10.79 -17.27 2.23
CA ASN A 144 9.64 -18.08 2.60
C ASN A 144 8.51 -17.26 3.24
N LEU A 145 8.85 -16.25 4.05
CA LEU A 145 7.87 -15.35 4.65
C LEU A 145 7.13 -14.52 3.58
N ALA A 146 7.85 -14.00 2.59
CA ALA A 146 7.26 -13.25 1.47
C ALA A 146 6.22 -14.11 0.74
N TRP A 147 6.61 -15.31 0.31
CA TRP A 147 5.74 -16.26 -0.37
C TRP A 147 4.56 -16.72 0.48
N ALA A 148 4.78 -17.07 1.75
CA ALA A 148 3.71 -17.48 2.65
C ALA A 148 2.68 -16.36 2.82
N THR A 149 3.14 -15.11 2.95
CA THR A 149 2.29 -13.94 3.11
C THR A 149 1.50 -13.63 1.84
N ALA A 150 2.16 -13.57 0.68
CA ALA A 150 1.49 -13.35 -0.61
C ALA A 150 0.43 -14.44 -0.88
N ASN A 151 0.76 -15.71 -0.64
CA ASN A 151 -0.19 -16.81 -0.80
C ASN A 151 -1.39 -16.72 0.16
N ASN A 152 -1.18 -16.27 1.40
CA ASN A 152 -2.28 -16.01 2.34
C ASN A 152 -3.19 -14.89 1.85
N ILE A 153 -2.62 -13.80 1.33
CA ILE A 153 -3.37 -12.68 0.75
C ILE A 153 -4.19 -13.17 -0.45
N LEU A 154 -3.57 -13.87 -1.40
CA LEU A 154 -4.24 -14.41 -2.59
C LEU A 154 -5.39 -15.35 -2.22
N ARG A 155 -5.19 -16.26 -1.27
CA ARG A 155 -6.27 -17.12 -0.74
C ARG A 155 -7.40 -16.32 -0.12
N SER A 156 -7.08 -15.28 0.65
CA SER A 156 -8.09 -14.42 1.25
C SER A 156 -8.88 -13.62 0.21
N ILE A 157 -8.24 -13.22 -0.89
CA ILE A 157 -8.90 -12.52 -2.00
C ILE A 157 -9.84 -13.48 -2.74
N ASP A 158 -9.37 -14.68 -3.09
CA ASP A 158 -10.16 -15.73 -3.75
C ASP A 158 -11.37 -16.14 -2.90
N ALA A 159 -11.19 -16.27 -1.59
CA ALA A 159 -12.26 -16.55 -0.64
C ALA A 159 -13.21 -15.36 -0.37
N HIS A 160 -13.02 -14.21 -1.05
CA HIS A 160 -13.78 -12.97 -0.84
C HIS A 160 -13.75 -12.48 0.62
N ALA A 161 -12.69 -12.81 1.34
CA ALA A 161 -12.51 -12.53 2.77
C ALA A 161 -11.51 -11.41 3.04
N PHE A 162 -10.91 -10.79 2.01
CA PHE A 162 -9.94 -9.71 2.17
C PHE A 162 -10.64 -8.38 2.51
N PRO A 163 -10.56 -7.88 3.76
CA PRO A 163 -11.45 -6.81 4.24
C PRO A 163 -11.11 -5.42 3.67
N TYR A 164 -9.89 -5.23 3.17
CA TYR A 164 -9.41 -3.90 2.76
C TYR A 164 -10.14 -3.35 1.54
N PHE A 165 -10.76 -4.20 0.71
CA PHE A 165 -11.57 -3.72 -0.42
C PHE A 165 -12.73 -2.85 0.04
N SER A 166 -13.50 -3.29 1.05
CA SER A 166 -14.61 -2.52 1.61
C SER A 166 -14.12 -1.46 2.61
N LEU A 167 -13.14 -1.79 3.45
CA LEU A 167 -12.58 -0.84 4.43
C LEU A 167 -11.96 0.38 3.75
N SER A 168 -11.35 0.25 2.58
CA SER A 168 -10.77 1.39 1.84
C SER A 168 -11.83 2.41 1.48
N LEU A 169 -12.95 1.97 0.92
CA LEU A 169 -14.07 2.85 0.56
C LEU A 169 -14.68 3.50 1.80
N LYS A 170 -14.97 2.68 2.83
CA LYS A 170 -15.54 3.14 4.10
C LYS A 170 -14.65 4.17 4.78
N HIS A 171 -13.39 3.83 5.05
CA HIS A 171 -12.48 4.72 5.75
C HIS A 171 -12.16 5.97 4.95
N ARG A 172 -12.04 5.89 3.62
CA ARG A 172 -11.81 7.08 2.79
C ARG A 172 -12.94 8.10 2.90
N ALA A 173 -14.19 7.65 3.04
CA ALA A 173 -15.37 8.50 3.16
C ALA A 173 -15.59 9.01 4.59
N GLU A 174 -15.44 8.11 5.58
CA GLU A 174 -15.79 8.38 6.97
C GLU A 174 -14.66 9.03 7.77
N LEU A 175 -13.42 8.59 7.58
CA LEU A 175 -12.29 9.05 8.40
C LEU A 175 -11.67 10.34 7.89
N PHE A 176 -11.86 10.70 6.62
CA PHE A 176 -11.17 11.83 6.01
C PHE A 176 -12.12 12.91 5.48
N HIS A 177 -11.67 14.17 5.57
CA HIS A 177 -12.30 15.33 4.96
C HIS A 177 -11.20 16.32 4.53
N HIS A 178 -11.21 16.73 3.25
CA HIS A 178 -10.13 17.55 2.65
C HIS A 178 -8.70 17.02 2.88
N GLY A 179 -8.53 15.70 2.88
CA GLY A 179 -7.22 15.05 3.07
C GLY A 179 -6.78 14.93 4.53
N GLU A 180 -7.54 15.48 5.47
CA GLU A 180 -7.26 15.39 6.90
C GLU A 180 -8.17 14.37 7.58
N PHE A 181 -7.72 13.80 8.69
CA PHE A 181 -8.62 13.04 9.55
C PHE A 181 -9.73 13.95 10.08
N ARG A 182 -10.98 13.48 10.01
CA ARG A 182 -12.10 14.14 10.66
C ARG A 182 -11.80 14.26 12.16
N ARG A 183 -12.00 15.48 12.68
CA ARG A 183 -12.01 15.71 14.12
C ARG A 183 -13.21 14.95 14.69
N LYS A 184 -12.98 14.18 15.74
CA LYS A 184 -14.05 13.53 16.50
C LYS A 184 -14.93 14.59 17.16
#